data_AF-A0A6A0AJZ6-F1
#
_entry.id   AF-A0A6A0AJZ6-F1
#
_cell.length_a   1.000
_cell.length_b   1.000
_cell.length_c   1.000
_cell.angle_alpha   90.00
_cell.angle_beta   90.00
_cell.angle_gamma   90.00
#
_symmetry.space_group_name_H-M   'P 1'
#
loop_
_entity.id
_entity.type
_entity.pdbx_description
1 polymer ?
#
loop_
_entity_poly.entity_id
_entity_poly.type
_entity_poly.pdbx_seq_one_letter_code
_entity_poly.pdbx_strand_id
1 'polypeptide(L)'
;AEGFLVDKIVDQTGSKGTGKWTVQQAADLGVAAPTITASLDGRYMSSNKPERVAAAEVFSKLGLQQPTTVPGVSKEQLVADVSAALYASKICSYAQGLNIIKAKSEEQKWGIDLGGLARIWK
;
A
#
# COMPACT_ATOMS: atom_id res chain seq x y z
N ALA A 1 25.00 14.47 -13.42
CA ALA A 1 23.70 14.73 -12.76
C ALA A 1 23.85 14.44 -11.26
N GLU A 2 23.88 15.49 -10.44
CA GLU A 2 23.88 15.39 -8.97
C GLU A 2 22.57 14.75 -8.46
N GLY A 3 22.52 14.33 -7.20
CA GLY A 3 21.34 13.71 -6.56
C GLY A 3 21.44 12.19 -6.30
N PHE A 4 20.51 11.65 -5.51
CA PHE A 4 20.49 10.24 -5.10
C PHE A 4 19.99 9.34 -6.23
N LEU A 5 20.33 8.05 -6.19
CA LEU A 5 19.87 7.07 -7.18
C LEU A 5 18.34 6.97 -7.22
N VAL A 6 17.68 7.02 -6.05
CA VAL A 6 16.22 6.90 -5.94
C VAL A 6 15.47 7.98 -6.73
N ASP A 7 16.04 9.18 -6.83
CA ASP A 7 15.46 10.32 -7.55
C ASP A 7 15.50 10.15 -9.08
N LYS A 8 16.26 9.17 -9.57
CA LYS A 8 16.50 8.91 -10.99
C LYS A 8 15.75 7.67 -11.50
N ILE A 9 15.12 6.91 -10.59
CA ILE A 9 14.36 5.72 -10.94
C ILE A 9 12.98 6.15 -11.44
N VAL A 10 12.53 5.56 -12.55
CA VAL A 10 11.17 5.79 -13.07
C VAL A 10 10.12 5.30 -12.05
N ASP A 11 9.13 6.14 -11.78
CA ASP A 11 8.01 5.87 -10.86
C ASP A 11 6.94 4.98 -11.51
N GLN A 12 7.37 3.86 -12.07
CA GLN A 12 6.52 2.81 -12.65
C GLN A 12 6.93 1.47 -12.03
N THR A 13 6.01 0.84 -11.30
CA THR A 13 6.31 -0.42 -10.61
C THR A 13 5.77 -1.63 -11.37
N GLY A 14 6.59 -2.68 -11.44
CA GLY A 14 6.16 -3.97 -11.99
C GLY A 14 5.33 -4.78 -10.99
N SER A 15 4.59 -5.76 -11.49
CA SER A 15 3.91 -6.77 -10.67
C SER A 15 4.01 -8.13 -11.35
N LYS A 16 4.34 -9.17 -10.57
CA LYS A 16 4.41 -10.56 -11.03
C LYS A 16 3.17 -11.38 -10.71
N GLY A 17 2.14 -10.77 -10.08
CA GLY A 17 0.82 -11.36 -9.90
C GLY A 17 0.48 -11.86 -8.49
N THR A 18 1.45 -12.15 -7.61
CA THR A 18 1.16 -12.68 -6.26
C THR A 18 0.26 -11.75 -5.43
N GLY A 19 0.49 -10.43 -5.48
CA GLY A 19 -0.37 -9.46 -4.80
C GLY A 19 -1.80 -9.42 -5.36
N LYS A 20 -1.97 -9.62 -6.67
CA LYS A 20 -3.28 -9.75 -7.31
C LYS A 20 -4.01 -10.98 -6.80
N TRP A 21 -3.32 -12.12 -6.71
CA TRP A 21 -3.90 -13.35 -6.17
C TRP A 21 -4.37 -13.19 -4.73
N THR A 22 -3.62 -12.49 -3.88
CA THR A 22 -4.04 -12.21 -2.50
C THR A 22 -5.34 -11.39 -2.45
N VAL A 23 -5.47 -10.35 -3.28
CA VAL A 23 -6.69 -9.53 -3.33
C VAL A 23 -7.88 -10.32 -3.88
N GLN A 24 -7.67 -11.17 -4.90
CA GLN A 24 -8.70 -12.08 -5.41
C GLN A 24 -9.18 -13.04 -4.32
N GLN A 25 -8.26 -13.68 -3.61
CA GLN A 25 -8.60 -14.57 -2.49
C GLN A 25 -9.37 -13.84 -1.38
N ALA A 26 -8.98 -12.60 -1.06
CA ALA A 26 -9.70 -11.81 -0.05
C ALA A 26 -11.15 -11.55 -0.48
N ALA A 27 -11.37 -11.21 -1.74
CA ALA A 27 -12.70 -10.99 -2.30
C ALA A 27 -13.53 -12.28 -2.31
N ASP A 28 -12.95 -13.39 -2.77
CA ASP A 28 -13.63 -14.70 -2.84
C ASP A 28 -14.07 -15.20 -1.45
N LEU A 29 -13.27 -14.93 -0.42
CA LEU A 29 -13.56 -15.30 0.97
C LEU A 29 -14.46 -14.29 1.71
N GLY A 30 -14.81 -13.16 1.09
CA GLY A 30 -15.56 -12.08 1.76
C GLY A 30 -14.78 -11.40 2.89
N VAL A 31 -13.45 -11.39 2.83
CA VAL A 31 -12.57 -10.79 3.85
C VAL A 31 -12.10 -9.41 3.39
N ALA A 32 -12.36 -8.39 4.22
CA ALA A 32 -11.90 -7.04 3.93
C ALA A 32 -10.36 -6.91 4.05
N ALA A 33 -9.70 -6.50 2.97
CA ALA A 33 -8.25 -6.30 2.91
C ALA A 33 -7.86 -4.95 2.26
N PRO A 34 -8.41 -3.80 2.74
CA PRO A 34 -8.29 -2.52 2.05
C PRO A 34 -6.86 -2.03 1.91
N THR A 35 -5.97 -2.29 2.88
CA THR A 35 -4.57 -1.84 2.81
C THR A 35 -3.79 -2.63 1.77
N ILE A 36 -4.03 -3.94 1.68
CA ILE A 36 -3.42 -4.81 0.65
C ILE A 36 -3.94 -4.41 -0.73
N THR A 37 -5.24 -4.16 -0.89
CA THR A 37 -5.84 -3.69 -2.15
C THR A 37 -5.28 -2.34 -2.57
N ALA A 38 -5.23 -1.35 -1.68
CA ALA A 38 -4.66 -0.03 -1.97
C ALA A 38 -3.18 -0.12 -2.38
N SER A 39 -2.43 -1.08 -1.84
CA SER A 39 -1.06 -1.33 -2.27
C SER A 39 -0.97 -1.76 -3.73
N LEU A 40 -1.94 -2.52 -4.24
CA LEU A 40 -2.02 -2.97 -5.62
C LEU A 40 -2.49 -1.84 -6.54
N ASP A 41 -3.49 -1.06 -6.11
CA ASP A 41 -3.97 0.12 -6.82
C ASP A 41 -2.85 1.15 -7.02
N GLY A 42 -2.03 1.40 -5.99
CA GLY A 42 -0.86 2.26 -6.10
C GLY A 42 0.12 1.79 -7.17
N ARG A 43 0.27 0.47 -7.37
CA ARG A 43 1.10 -0.07 -8.46
C ARG A 43 0.51 0.23 -9.82
N TYR A 44 -0.77 -0.07 -10.00
CA TYR A 44 -1.48 0.18 -11.25
C TYR A 44 -1.46 1.67 -11.63
N MET A 45 -1.73 2.54 -10.66
CA MET A 45 -1.66 3.99 -10.85
C MET A 45 -0.25 4.44 -11.24
N SER A 46 0.80 3.90 -10.61
CA SER A 46 2.18 4.25 -10.96
C SER A 46 2.51 3.87 -12.41
N SER A 47 2.05 2.72 -12.89
CA SER A 47 2.32 2.25 -14.25
C SER A 47 1.72 3.15 -15.33
N ASN A 48 0.60 3.83 -15.05
CA ASN A 48 -0.07 4.76 -15.96
C ASN A 48 0.62 6.15 -16.03
N LYS A 49 1.96 6.18 -16.13
CA LYS A 49 2.76 7.42 -16.14
C LYS A 49 2.31 8.44 -17.21
N PRO A 50 2.09 8.07 -18.50
CA PRO A 50 1.70 9.05 -19.51
C PRO A 50 0.38 9.75 -19.17
N GLU A 51 -0.59 8.98 -18.67
CA GLU A 51 -1.90 9.50 -18.24
C GLU A 51 -1.77 10.41 -17.01
N ARG A 52 -0.96 10.02 -16.00
CA ARG A 52 -0.72 10.86 -14.82
C ARG A 52 -0.09 12.20 -15.16
N VAL A 53 0.87 12.22 -16.09
CA VAL A 53 1.53 13.46 -16.54
C VAL A 53 0.53 14.35 -17.28
N ALA A 54 -0.24 13.79 -18.22
CA ALA A 54 -1.27 14.54 -18.93
C ALA A 54 -2.35 15.10 -17.98
N ALA A 55 -2.80 14.30 -17.01
CA ALA A 55 -3.78 14.72 -16.01
C ALA A 55 -3.24 15.85 -15.11
N ALA A 56 -1.97 15.80 -14.71
CA ALA A 56 -1.34 16.85 -13.91
C ALA A 56 -1.36 18.21 -14.63
N GLU A 57 -1.14 18.24 -15.95
CA GLU A 57 -1.25 19.48 -16.73
C GLU A 57 -2.68 20.02 -16.75
N VAL A 58 -3.68 19.13 -16.89
CA VAL A 58 -5.09 19.52 -16.86
C VAL A 58 -5.47 20.09 -15.49
N PHE A 59 -5.10 19.42 -14.40
CA PHE A 59 -5.40 19.90 -13.05
C PHE A 59 -4.72 21.23 -12.72
N SER A 60 -3.48 21.42 -13.17
CA SER A 60 -2.78 22.71 -13.06
C SER A 60 -3.54 23.84 -13.76
N LYS A 61 -4.06 23.59 -14.98
CA LYS A 61 -4.88 24.57 -15.73
C LYS A 61 -6.20 24.88 -15.02
N LEU A 62 -6.73 23.95 -14.23
CA LEU A 62 -7.93 24.16 -13.40
C LEU A 62 -7.63 24.88 -12.08
N GLY A 63 -6.38 25.28 -11.83
CA GLY A 63 -5.99 25.97 -10.60
C GLY A 63 -5.77 25.05 -9.40
N LEU A 64 -5.76 23.73 -9.58
CA LEU A 64 -5.35 22.79 -8.54
C LEU A 64 -3.83 22.84 -8.41
N GLN A 65 -3.36 23.42 -7.32
CA GLN A 65 -1.94 23.58 -7.04
C GLN A 65 -1.39 22.38 -6.26
N GLN A 66 -0.07 22.20 -6.33
CA GLN A 66 0.63 21.24 -5.49
C GLN A 66 0.43 21.59 -4.01
N PRO A 67 0.29 20.59 -3.12
CA PRO A 67 0.22 20.83 -1.69
C PRO A 67 1.44 21.62 -1.22
N THR A 68 1.21 22.68 -0.46
CA THR A 68 2.27 23.45 0.21
C THR A 68 2.41 22.99 1.65
N THR A 69 3.49 23.41 2.31
CA THR A 69 3.68 23.20 3.73
C THR A 69 2.49 23.75 4.51
N VAL A 70 1.87 22.90 5.33
CA VAL A 70 0.75 23.28 6.20
C VAL A 70 1.28 24.23 7.27
N PRO A 71 0.83 25.50 7.33
CA PRO A 71 1.29 26.44 8.34
C PRO A 71 0.97 25.94 9.76
N GLY A 72 1.90 26.12 10.69
CA GLY A 72 1.72 25.75 12.10
C GLY A 72 1.98 24.28 12.44
N VAL A 73 2.36 23.44 11.46
CA VAL A 73 2.78 22.06 11.72
C VAL A 73 4.30 22.01 11.92
N SER A 74 4.75 21.64 13.13
CA SER A 74 6.17 21.37 13.39
C SER A 74 6.61 20.14 12.59
N LYS A 75 7.83 20.23 12.02
CA LYS A 75 8.44 19.12 11.29
C LYS A 75 8.66 17.91 12.20
N GLU A 76 9.08 18.15 13.44
CA GLU A 76 9.33 17.13 14.45
C GLU A 76 8.04 16.40 14.80
N GLN A 77 6.94 17.15 14.99
CA GLN A 77 5.61 16.58 15.21
C GLN A 77 5.16 15.73 14.02
N LEU A 78 5.30 16.25 12.79
CA LEU A 78 4.93 15.52 11.57
C LEU A 78 5.68 14.19 11.44
N VAL A 79 6.98 14.17 11.75
CA VAL A 79 7.78 12.93 11.72
C VAL A 79 7.28 11.93 12.77
N ALA A 80 6.97 12.39 13.98
CA ALA A 80 6.43 11.52 15.03
C ALA A 80 5.07 10.93 14.63
N ASP A 81 4.17 11.75 14.09
CA ASP A 81 2.84 11.33 13.66
C ASP A 81 2.90 10.33 12.49
N VAL A 82 3.73 10.60 11.48
CA VAL A 82 3.93 9.68 10.35
C VAL A 82 4.53 8.34 10.82
N SER A 83 5.46 8.37 11.78
CA SER A 83 6.03 7.16 12.37
C SER A 83 4.96 6.30 13.06
N ALA A 84 4.14 6.93 13.91
CA ALA A 84 3.03 6.25 14.59
C ALA A 84 1.99 5.72 13.60
N ALA A 85 1.60 6.54 12.61
CA ALA A 85 0.64 6.18 11.57
C ALA A 85 1.14 5.00 10.71
N LEU A 86 2.43 4.97 10.35
CA LEU A 86 3.04 3.87 9.62
C LEU A 86 3.00 2.58 10.43
N TYR A 87 3.35 2.65 11.72
CA TYR A 87 3.33 1.48 12.60
C TYR A 87 1.91 0.92 12.78
N ALA A 88 0.93 1.79 13.03
CA ALA A 88 -0.48 1.39 13.09
C ALA A 88 -0.96 0.78 11.77
N SER A 89 -0.64 1.41 10.64
CA SER A 89 -1.00 0.91 9.30
C SER A 89 -0.39 -0.46 9.01
N LYS A 90 0.85 -0.72 9.47
CA LYS A 90 1.49 -2.04 9.39
C LYS A 90 0.69 -3.07 10.19
N ILE A 91 0.32 -2.77 11.44
CA ILE A 91 -0.51 -3.67 12.26
C ILE A 91 -1.82 -4.02 11.54
N CYS A 92 -2.53 -3.02 10.99
CA CYS A 92 -3.76 -3.24 10.23
C CYS A 92 -3.55 -4.17 9.02
N SER A 93 -2.47 -3.95 8.25
CA SER A 93 -2.15 -4.78 7.08
C SER A 93 -1.87 -6.24 7.46
N TYR A 94 -1.10 -6.47 8.53
CA TYR A 94 -0.84 -7.82 9.02
C TYR A 94 -2.12 -8.50 9.53
N ALA A 95 -2.98 -7.77 10.24
CA ALA A 95 -4.27 -8.29 10.69
C ALA A 95 -5.15 -8.72 9.50
N GLN A 96 -5.21 -7.92 8.43
CA GLN A 96 -5.92 -8.29 7.20
C GLN A 96 -5.36 -9.57 6.58
N GLY A 97 -4.03 -9.67 6.42
CA GLY A 97 -3.37 -10.85 5.86
C GLY A 97 -3.61 -12.13 6.68
N LEU A 98 -3.50 -12.03 8.01
CA LEU A 98 -3.76 -13.16 8.90
C LEU A 98 -5.24 -13.59 8.88
N ASN A 99 -6.18 -12.65 8.74
CA ASN A 99 -7.59 -12.96 8.60
C ASN A 99 -7.90 -13.70 7.28
N ILE A 100 -7.25 -13.33 6.17
CA ILE A 100 -7.37 -14.06 4.90
C ILE A 100 -6.90 -15.51 5.08
N ILE A 101 -5.73 -15.70 5.71
CA ILE A 101 -5.17 -17.04 5.97
C ILE A 101 -6.10 -17.86 6.86
N LYS A 102 -6.61 -17.25 7.93
CA LYS A 102 -7.56 -17.90 8.84
C LYS A 102 -8.82 -18.36 8.11
N ALA A 103 -9.48 -17.47 7.37
CA ALA A 103 -10.69 -17.77 6.62
C ALA A 103 -10.46 -18.90 5.60
N LYS A 104 -9.35 -18.86 4.85
CA LYS A 104 -9.02 -19.93 3.90
C LYS A 104 -8.72 -21.26 4.61
N SER A 105 -8.03 -21.22 5.74
CA SER A 105 -7.75 -22.40 6.56
C SER A 105 -9.03 -23.05 7.09
N GLU A 106 -10.03 -22.26 7.48
CA GLU A 106 -11.34 -22.73 7.92
C GLU A 106 -12.12 -23.38 6.77
N GLU A 107 -12.20 -22.71 5.61
CA GLU A 107 -12.87 -23.22 4.41
C GLU A 107 -12.27 -24.56 3.95
N GLN A 108 -10.94 -24.65 3.93
CA GLN A 108 -10.20 -25.82 3.44
C GLN A 108 -9.90 -26.87 4.52
N LYS A 109 -10.27 -26.60 5.79
CA LYS A 109 -9.99 -27.46 6.96
C LYS A 109 -8.50 -27.78 7.14
N TRP A 110 -7.61 -26.81 6.86
CA TRP A 110 -6.16 -27.01 6.94
C TRP A 110 -5.61 -27.00 8.38
N GLY A 111 -6.33 -26.42 9.34
CA GLY A 111 -5.88 -26.33 10.72
C GLY A 111 -4.58 -25.53 10.91
N ILE A 112 -4.40 -24.44 10.15
CA ILE A 112 -3.19 -23.61 10.22
C ILE A 112 -3.05 -22.96 11.60
N ASP A 113 -1.91 -23.18 12.25
CA ASP A 113 -1.47 -22.43 13.43
C ASP A 113 -0.91 -21.06 13.01
N LEU A 114 -1.70 -19.99 13.22
CA LEU A 114 -1.28 -18.62 12.92
C LEU A 114 -0.07 -18.17 13.75
N GLY A 115 0.07 -18.67 14.99
CA GLY A 115 1.21 -18.34 15.85
C GLY A 115 2.50 -18.99 15.36
N GLY A 116 2.42 -20.26 14.96
CA GLY A 116 3.50 -20.99 14.29
C GLY A 116 3.90 -20.33 12.96
N LEU A 117 2.92 -19.96 12.13
CA LEU A 117 3.15 -19.25 10.88
C LEU A 117 3.84 -17.90 11.09
N ALA A 118 3.38 -17.10 12.07
CA ALA A 118 4.01 -15.81 12.37
C ALA A 118 5.45 -15.98 12.87
N ARG A 119 5.78 -17.10 13.52
CA ARG A 119 7.13 -17.39 14.02
C ARG A 119 8.14 -17.60 12.89
N ILE A 120 7.74 -18.24 11.79
CA ILE A 120 8.64 -18.50 10.65
C ILE A 120 8.85 -17.28 9.73
N TRP A 121 8.07 -16.21 9.93
CA TRP A 121 8.19 -14.92 9.22
C TRP A 121 9.01 -13.88 9.99
N LYS A 122 9.52 -14.22 11.18
CA LYS A 122 10.48 -13.38 11.92
C LYS A 122 11.84 -13.41 11.22
#